data_AF-A0A448ZGC2-F1
#
_entry.id   AF-A0A448ZGC2-F1
#
_cell.length_a   1.000
_cell.length_b   1.000
_cell.length_c   1.000
_cell.angle_alpha   90.00
_cell.angle_beta   90.00
_cell.angle_gamma   90.00
#
_symmetry.space_group_name_H-M   'P 1'
#
loop_
_entity.id
_entity.type
_entity.pdbx_description
1 polymer ?
#
loop_
_entity_poly.entity_id
_entity_poly.type
_entity_poly.pdbx_seq_one_letter_code
_entity_poly.pdbx_strand_id
1 'polypeptide(L)'
;MMKALSLFYLVSLSSIAASSSTTTASAATGTGMHMAKNTGTLRAIAIRVIDGNGTAPIASVEEIEEGMFEDDVCLKTQIEACSYGKLKIEPFSGITDTGVFVPNGVVEVVVDHQIEEDNSFTVLREAATAAATAMLGELKSSSTFDIFMFCMPPGTLKDGQGWQTFGIQNGKGSFYNDQYCTMTSALFARIGLNMNLAPSNAIKDGEVKLFGDKTGFMGMIDEGGIERMCYNAAKSYQLGWYSDKTDSIDPLLDGAGAVRRFILNGVTDYESGNTDALIVLRLDQSAKKAEYYLGYNRKDGINRDTTQDFDMVNVLRKEDSTTEFGPSNKIASLFPGQKYTIGQFNDDRDVEIRFVGLDNGLQDAIIEVVDVENDDVADPKPCANYTIEIKTDKYPEDTGWYIIKEKDVGVQEIVAVSPVFTEPSTTTKSIVCLPYNTNYQFVIIDRTGDGLQFGSYRGLDPEGNELFFYKLHKPFARKVEPIQVGLDPAPTDSPTQLPSLQPSRIPSQSPTVAPSLSPTRAPVPPPTPFPSAVEGEGCQDKRKRLRWKKKRKMRRCKWIASKRKCDEVYRGKKMYTHCPKACKRCDIISIAKMQMDCLEKEMRRGIQGEKDVYSLSKGL
;
A
#
# COMPACT_ATOMS: atom_id res chain seq x y z
N MET A 1 -3.77 24.78 32.19
CA MET A 1 -2.83 25.66 31.46
C MET A 1 -1.43 25.05 31.54
N MET A 2 -1.00 24.35 30.49
CA MET A 2 0.41 24.04 30.24
C MET A 2 0.67 24.40 28.79
N LYS A 3 1.70 25.23 28.54
CA LYS A 3 2.03 25.67 27.18
C LYS A 3 2.85 24.59 26.48
N ALA A 4 2.54 24.34 25.21
CA ALA A 4 3.36 23.49 24.37
C ALA A 4 4.75 24.10 24.17
N LEU A 5 5.81 23.31 24.35
CA LEU A 5 7.10 23.58 23.72
C LEU A 5 7.08 22.92 22.34
N SER A 6 7.17 23.73 21.28
CA SER A 6 7.52 23.23 19.96
C SER A 6 9.04 23.09 19.89
N LEU A 7 9.57 21.86 19.86
CA LEU A 7 10.98 21.63 19.57
C LEU A 7 11.19 21.65 18.06
N PHE A 8 11.88 22.68 17.57
CA PHE A 8 12.43 22.68 16.22
C PHE A 8 13.59 21.67 16.14
N TYR A 9 13.37 20.55 15.46
CA TYR A 9 14.44 19.63 15.07
C TYR A 9 15.16 20.16 13.81
N LEU A 10 16.37 20.68 13.99
CA LEU A 10 17.30 21.00 12.91
C LEU A 10 18.15 19.78 12.59
N VAL A 11 17.81 19.01 11.55
CA VAL A 11 18.70 17.98 10.99
C VAL A 11 19.69 18.67 10.03
N SER A 12 20.97 18.71 10.39
CA SER A 12 22.02 19.26 9.54
C SER A 12 22.34 18.34 8.36
N LEU A 13 21.94 18.75 7.16
CA LEU A 13 22.44 18.20 5.90
C LEU A 13 23.69 18.97 5.47
N SER A 14 24.86 18.41 5.76
CA SER A 14 26.14 18.93 5.28
C SER A 14 26.34 18.59 3.80
N SER A 15 25.75 19.40 2.92
CA SER A 15 25.94 19.31 1.47
C SER A 15 27.38 19.69 1.08
N ILE A 16 28.24 18.71 0.81
CA ILE A 16 29.53 18.98 0.16
C ILE A 16 29.27 19.23 -1.33
N ALA A 17 29.22 20.50 -1.71
CA ALA A 17 29.25 20.91 -3.10
C ALA A 17 30.65 20.64 -3.68
N ALA A 18 30.79 19.57 -4.47
CA ALA A 18 31.99 19.34 -5.26
C ALA A 18 32.03 20.34 -6.43
N SER A 19 32.91 21.34 -6.32
CA SER A 19 33.11 22.35 -7.37
C SER A 19 33.63 21.73 -8.66
N SER A 20 32.97 22.05 -9.77
CA SER A 20 33.35 21.58 -11.11
C SER A 20 34.72 22.12 -11.55
N SER A 21 35.66 21.21 -11.85
CA SER A 21 36.80 21.50 -12.73
C SER A 21 36.81 20.48 -13.87
N THR A 22 36.80 20.98 -15.10
CA THR A 22 36.84 20.18 -16.32
C THR A 22 38.23 19.63 -16.57
N THR A 23 38.38 18.30 -16.58
CA THR A 23 39.53 17.67 -17.24
C THR A 23 39.11 16.38 -17.94
N THR A 24 39.66 16.20 -19.15
CA THR A 24 39.42 15.16 -20.15
C THR A 24 39.27 13.73 -19.62
N ALA A 25 38.34 12.99 -20.23
CA ALA A 25 38.08 11.57 -19.96
C ALA A 25 39.34 10.69 -20.12
N SER A 26 39.61 9.89 -19.09
CA SER A 26 40.41 8.68 -19.17
C SER A 26 39.62 7.56 -18.50
N ALA A 27 39.46 6.43 -19.19
CA ALA A 27 38.71 5.30 -18.67
C ALA A 27 39.47 4.67 -17.49
N ALA A 28 38.94 4.85 -16.27
CA ALA A 28 39.44 4.24 -15.05
C ALA A 28 38.35 3.35 -14.43
N THR A 29 38.72 2.12 -14.12
CA THR A 29 37.84 1.08 -13.55
C THR A 29 37.30 1.49 -12.17
N GLY A 30 35.99 1.75 -12.08
CA GLY A 30 35.30 2.06 -10.82
C GLY A 30 35.16 0.83 -9.92
N THR A 31 35.70 0.91 -8.70
CA THR A 31 35.84 -0.21 -7.77
C THR A 31 34.69 -0.31 -6.76
N GLY A 32 34.00 -1.45 -6.76
CA GLY A 32 33.52 -2.15 -5.54
C GLY A 32 32.56 -1.49 -4.53
N MET A 33 32.11 -0.25 -4.70
CA MET A 33 31.33 0.47 -3.66
C MET A 33 29.81 0.51 -3.88
N HIS A 34 29.32 0.25 -5.09
CA HIS A 34 27.89 0.40 -5.41
C HIS A 34 27.03 -0.78 -4.95
N MET A 35 25.97 -0.49 -4.19
CA MET A 35 24.88 -1.42 -3.96
C MET A 35 23.88 -1.36 -5.13
N ALA A 36 24.31 -1.80 -6.30
CA ALA A 36 23.51 -1.78 -7.53
C ALA A 36 22.39 -2.84 -7.58
N LYS A 37 22.20 -3.66 -6.53
CA LYS A 37 21.19 -4.72 -6.48
C LYS A 37 19.98 -4.27 -5.65
N ASN A 38 18.89 -3.97 -6.33
CA ASN A 38 17.55 -3.76 -5.77
C ASN A 38 16.64 -4.99 -5.93
N THR A 39 17.15 -6.10 -6.49
CA THR A 39 16.44 -7.37 -6.74
C THR A 39 17.35 -8.57 -6.46
N GLY A 40 16.76 -9.76 -6.41
CA GLY A 40 17.43 -11.02 -6.09
C GLY A 40 17.49 -11.28 -4.58
N THR A 41 18.46 -12.09 -4.14
CA THR A 41 18.70 -12.36 -2.71
C THR A 41 19.98 -11.67 -2.26
N LEU A 42 19.89 -10.89 -1.20
CA LEU A 42 21.00 -10.16 -0.58
C LEU A 42 21.36 -10.81 0.76
N ARG A 43 22.64 -11.07 0.97
CA ARG A 43 23.15 -11.61 2.24
C ARG A 43 23.47 -10.46 3.18
N ALA A 44 22.78 -10.40 4.32
CA ALA A 44 22.93 -9.37 5.33
C ALA A 44 23.69 -9.86 6.56
N ILE A 45 24.50 -9.00 7.16
CA ILE A 45 25.07 -9.20 8.49
C ILE A 45 24.77 -8.00 9.41
N ALA A 46 24.37 -8.29 10.63
CA ALA A 46 24.09 -7.34 11.69
C ALA A 46 25.21 -7.41 12.74
N ILE A 47 25.74 -6.25 13.12
CA ILE A 47 26.89 -6.10 13.99
C ILE A 47 26.44 -5.32 15.22
N ARG A 48 26.34 -5.99 16.36
CA ARG A 48 26.03 -5.39 17.66
C ARG A 48 27.33 -4.87 18.26
N VAL A 49 27.48 -3.55 18.34
CA VAL A 49 28.69 -2.91 18.84
C VAL A 49 28.65 -2.81 20.36
N ILE A 50 29.76 -3.13 21.02
CA ILE A 50 29.94 -3.01 22.47
C ILE A 50 31.19 -2.16 22.69
N ASP A 51 31.10 -1.09 23.46
CA ASP A 51 32.25 -0.23 23.79
C ASP A 51 33.19 -0.88 24.81
N GLY A 52 34.36 -0.28 25.04
CA GLY A 52 35.40 -0.83 25.92
C GLY A 52 34.98 -0.99 27.39
N ASN A 53 33.94 -0.25 27.83
CA ASN A 53 33.36 -0.33 29.17
C ASN A 53 32.13 -1.26 29.24
N GLY A 54 31.74 -1.87 28.12
CA GLY A 54 30.58 -2.74 28.02
C GLY A 54 29.26 -2.02 27.68
N THR A 55 29.30 -0.73 27.34
CA THR A 55 28.14 0.01 26.84
C THR A 55 27.71 -0.59 25.51
N ALA A 56 26.45 -1.02 25.44
CA ALA A 56 25.93 -1.76 24.29
C ALA A 56 24.47 -1.32 24.00
N PRO A 57 23.96 -1.56 22.78
CA PRO A 57 22.55 -1.33 22.46
C PRO A 57 21.61 -2.08 23.41
N ILE A 58 20.45 -1.48 23.69
CA ILE A 58 19.38 -2.06 24.50
C ILE A 58 18.91 -3.43 23.97
N ALA A 59 18.93 -3.63 22.65
CA ALA A 59 18.57 -4.89 22.02
C ALA A 59 19.69 -5.94 22.19
N SER A 60 19.31 -7.13 22.64
CA SER A 60 20.15 -8.34 22.61
C SER A 60 20.38 -8.87 21.19
N VAL A 61 21.34 -9.79 21.02
CA VAL A 61 21.57 -10.50 19.76
C VAL A 61 20.28 -11.16 19.24
N GLU A 62 19.51 -11.80 20.14
CA GLU A 62 18.25 -12.43 19.78
C GLU A 62 17.16 -11.41 19.39
N GLU A 63 17.12 -10.22 20.00
CA GLU A 63 16.15 -9.17 19.62
C GLU A 63 16.51 -8.48 18.31
N ILE A 64 17.79 -8.40 17.96
CA ILE A 64 18.27 -7.99 16.63
C ILE A 64 17.91 -9.06 15.58
N GLU A 65 18.09 -10.34 15.90
CA GLU A 65 17.69 -11.46 15.02
C GLU A 65 16.16 -11.48 14.79
N GLU A 66 15.36 -11.33 15.86
CA GLU A 66 13.90 -11.20 15.77
C GLU A 66 13.53 -10.00 14.87
N GLY A 67 14.00 -8.78 15.18
CA GLY A 67 13.64 -7.54 14.47
C GLY A 67 14.17 -7.38 13.04
N MET A 68 15.25 -8.07 12.65
CA MET A 68 15.77 -8.04 11.28
C MET A 68 15.32 -9.23 10.41
N PHE A 69 15.20 -10.44 10.99
CA PHE A 69 15.15 -11.68 10.20
C PHE A 69 14.08 -12.72 10.61
N GLU A 70 13.71 -12.86 11.89
CA GLU A 70 12.79 -13.94 12.34
C GLU A 70 11.31 -13.51 12.60
N ASP A 71 10.99 -12.24 12.88
CA ASP A 71 9.62 -11.89 13.30
C ASP A 71 8.58 -11.80 12.16
N ASP A 72 7.30 -11.94 12.55
CA ASP A 72 6.13 -11.88 11.65
C ASP A 72 6.08 -10.56 10.83
N VAL A 73 6.68 -9.48 11.35
CA VAL A 73 7.14 -8.32 10.55
C VAL A 73 8.50 -7.88 11.05
N CYS A 74 9.48 -7.99 10.18
CA CYS A 74 10.86 -7.57 10.36
C CYS A 74 11.37 -7.00 9.03
N LEU A 75 12.61 -6.52 8.98
CA LEU A 75 13.22 -6.02 7.73
C LEU A 75 13.08 -7.03 6.58
N LYS A 76 13.42 -8.31 6.84
CA LYS A 76 13.31 -9.39 5.85
C LYS A 76 11.89 -9.55 5.31
N THR A 77 10.92 -9.81 6.20
CA THR A 77 9.56 -10.19 5.78
C THR A 77 8.83 -9.03 5.11
N GLN A 78 9.06 -7.80 5.57
CA GLN A 78 8.43 -6.62 4.97
C GLN A 78 9.05 -6.27 3.59
N ILE A 79 10.37 -6.47 3.38
CA ILE A 79 10.98 -6.22 2.05
C ILE A 79 10.54 -7.29 1.05
N GLU A 80 10.48 -8.55 1.47
CA GLU A 80 9.99 -9.64 0.62
C GLU A 80 8.51 -9.43 0.25
N ALA A 81 7.69 -8.96 1.19
CA ALA A 81 6.30 -8.59 0.93
C ALA A 81 6.17 -7.38 -0.02
N CYS A 82 6.81 -6.25 0.28
CA CYS A 82 6.74 -5.03 -0.53
C CYS A 82 7.43 -5.10 -1.89
N SER A 83 8.11 -6.20 -2.22
CA SER A 83 8.69 -6.46 -3.54
C SER A 83 8.07 -7.67 -4.25
N TYR A 84 7.10 -8.35 -3.62
CA TYR A 84 6.52 -9.60 -4.08
C TYR A 84 7.59 -10.65 -4.43
N GLY A 85 8.51 -10.87 -3.48
CA GLY A 85 9.60 -11.83 -3.59
C GLY A 85 10.72 -11.44 -4.55
N LYS A 86 10.61 -10.32 -5.29
CA LYS A 86 11.65 -9.84 -6.22
C LYS A 86 12.92 -9.38 -5.51
N LEU A 87 12.81 -8.94 -4.26
CA LEU A 87 13.95 -8.71 -3.35
C LEU A 87 13.78 -9.53 -2.07
N LYS A 88 14.84 -10.23 -1.67
CA LYS A 88 14.92 -10.97 -0.41
C LYS A 88 16.18 -10.56 0.35
N ILE A 89 16.05 -10.36 1.65
CA ILE A 89 17.20 -10.18 2.54
C ILE A 89 17.29 -11.41 3.44
N GLU A 90 18.40 -12.13 3.34
CA GLU A 90 18.66 -13.33 4.13
C GLU A 90 19.84 -13.08 5.09
N PRO A 91 19.76 -13.51 6.37
CA PRO A 91 20.90 -13.44 7.26
C PRO A 91 22.05 -14.31 6.74
N PHE A 92 23.28 -13.79 6.83
CA PHE A 92 24.48 -14.57 6.54
C PHE A 92 24.60 -15.75 7.54
N SER A 93 24.71 -16.96 7.00
CA SER A 93 24.94 -18.18 7.78
C SER A 93 26.13 -18.92 7.21
N GLY A 94 27.24 -19.00 7.95
CA GLY A 94 28.46 -19.63 7.47
C GLY A 94 29.74 -19.20 8.19
N ILE A 95 30.87 -19.54 7.58
CA ILE A 95 32.21 -19.14 8.03
C ILE A 95 32.63 -17.91 7.21
N THR A 96 33.12 -16.87 7.88
CA THR A 96 33.63 -15.63 7.26
C THR A 96 35.02 -15.82 6.64
N ASP A 97 35.47 -14.82 5.87
CA ASP A 97 36.79 -14.80 5.21
C ASP A 97 37.96 -14.94 6.22
N THR A 98 37.73 -14.56 7.48
CA THR A 98 38.62 -14.65 8.66
C THR A 98 38.49 -15.96 9.45
N GLY A 99 37.56 -16.86 9.11
CA GLY A 99 37.34 -18.12 9.82
C GLY A 99 36.34 -18.06 10.98
N VAL A 100 35.66 -16.94 11.22
CA VAL A 100 34.63 -16.81 12.27
C VAL A 100 33.32 -17.44 11.80
N PHE A 101 32.70 -18.29 12.62
CA PHE A 101 31.40 -18.88 12.31
C PHE A 101 30.26 -18.00 12.82
N VAL A 102 29.40 -17.52 11.91
CA VAL A 102 28.22 -16.70 12.18
C VAL A 102 26.98 -17.49 11.73
N PRO A 103 26.14 -18.00 12.65
CA PRO A 103 25.04 -18.89 12.29
C PRO A 103 23.77 -18.16 11.79
N ASN A 104 23.45 -17.00 12.36
CA ASN A 104 22.14 -16.33 12.19
C ASN A 104 22.25 -14.88 11.68
N GLY A 105 23.37 -14.52 11.04
CA GLY A 105 23.59 -13.18 10.49
C GLY A 105 23.72 -12.07 11.53
N VAL A 106 23.84 -12.38 12.82
CA VAL A 106 24.11 -11.41 13.89
C VAL A 106 25.40 -11.78 14.63
N VAL A 107 26.24 -10.79 14.91
CA VAL A 107 27.52 -10.95 15.63
C VAL A 107 27.78 -9.77 16.58
N GLU A 108 28.45 -10.02 17.70
CA GLU A 108 28.89 -8.97 18.62
C GLU A 108 30.34 -8.57 18.34
N VAL A 109 30.60 -7.26 18.30
CA VAL A 109 31.94 -6.68 18.10
C VAL A 109 32.23 -5.74 19.26
N VAL A 110 33.21 -6.11 20.09
CA VAL A 110 33.76 -5.22 21.11
C VAL A 110 34.78 -4.28 20.44
N VAL A 111 34.72 -2.99 20.75
CA VAL A 111 35.65 -1.98 20.25
C VAL A 111 36.52 -1.42 21.35
N ASP A 112 37.78 -1.10 21.00
CA ASP A 112 38.71 -0.37 21.87
C ASP A 112 38.43 1.14 21.79
N HIS A 113 37.25 1.53 22.29
CA HIS A 113 36.74 2.90 22.32
C HIS A 113 35.76 3.05 23.49
N GLN A 114 35.80 4.16 24.22
CA GLN A 114 34.89 4.42 25.34
C GLN A 114 34.01 5.65 25.05
N ILE A 115 32.69 5.47 25.11
CA ILE A 115 31.71 6.53 24.77
C ILE A 115 31.68 7.62 25.84
N GLU A 116 32.03 7.27 27.08
CA GLU A 116 32.15 8.21 28.20
C GLU A 116 33.36 9.16 28.03
N GLU A 117 34.39 8.75 27.29
CA GLU A 117 35.58 9.57 27.01
C GLU A 117 35.43 10.37 25.71
N ASP A 118 34.93 9.74 24.64
CA ASP A 118 34.59 10.38 23.37
C ASP A 118 33.27 9.82 22.82
N ASN A 119 32.23 10.65 22.80
CA ASN A 119 30.91 10.27 22.29
C ASN A 119 30.73 10.49 20.77
N SER A 120 31.79 10.81 20.04
CA SER A 120 31.75 11.06 18.59
C SER A 120 31.25 9.83 17.81
N PHE A 121 30.11 10.00 17.14
CA PHE A 121 29.57 9.03 16.18
C PHE A 121 30.61 8.64 15.13
N THR A 122 31.37 9.61 14.59
CA THR A 122 32.34 9.36 13.52
C THR A 122 33.47 8.44 13.98
N VAL A 123 34.01 8.69 15.18
CA VAL A 123 35.11 7.89 15.75
C VAL A 123 34.62 6.48 16.10
N LEU A 124 33.50 6.36 16.82
CA LEU A 124 32.95 5.03 17.16
C LEU A 124 32.57 4.22 15.92
N ARG A 125 32.00 4.87 14.89
CA ARG A 125 31.68 4.24 13.60
C ARG A 125 32.92 3.66 12.92
N GLU A 126 34.04 4.38 12.96
CA GLU A 126 35.30 3.96 12.33
C GLU A 126 35.98 2.86 13.14
N ALA A 127 36.01 2.96 14.48
CA ALA A 127 36.47 1.89 15.37
C ALA A 127 35.64 0.60 15.20
N ALA A 128 34.31 0.71 15.17
CA ALA A 128 33.40 -0.42 14.95
C ALA A 128 33.58 -1.03 13.55
N THR A 129 33.75 -0.21 12.51
CA THR A 129 34.03 -0.71 11.16
C THR A 129 35.37 -1.45 11.10
N ALA A 130 36.41 -0.92 11.73
CA ALA A 130 37.73 -1.55 11.76
C ALA A 130 37.73 -2.88 12.54
N ALA A 131 37.12 -2.91 13.73
CA ALA A 131 36.99 -4.11 14.55
C ALA A 131 36.13 -5.19 13.86
N ALA A 132 35.03 -4.80 13.20
CA ALA A 132 34.22 -5.71 12.42
C ALA A 132 34.95 -6.24 11.18
N THR A 133 35.70 -5.41 10.45
CA THR A 133 36.54 -5.87 9.34
C THR A 133 37.62 -6.85 9.82
N ALA A 134 38.27 -6.57 10.95
CA ALA A 134 39.26 -7.48 11.54
C ALA A 134 38.64 -8.82 11.98
N MET A 135 37.40 -8.81 12.47
CA MET A 135 36.68 -10.03 12.89
C MET A 135 36.08 -10.81 11.72
N LEU A 136 35.58 -10.15 10.67
CA LEU A 136 34.69 -10.75 9.66
C LEU A 136 35.30 -10.78 8.23
N GLY A 137 36.41 -10.09 8.01
CA GLY A 137 36.93 -9.80 6.68
C GLY A 137 36.39 -8.48 6.12
N GLU A 138 36.81 -8.11 4.92
CA GLU A 138 36.39 -6.86 4.29
C GLU A 138 34.87 -6.71 4.19
N LEU A 139 34.31 -5.61 4.68
CA LEU A 139 32.86 -5.40 4.65
C LEU A 139 32.40 -4.65 3.38
N LYS A 140 33.18 -3.66 2.94
CA LYS A 140 32.78 -2.74 1.86
C LYS A 140 32.90 -3.38 0.48
N SER A 141 34.04 -3.99 0.21
CA SER A 141 34.42 -4.54 -1.10
C SER A 141 34.15 -6.04 -1.25
N SER A 142 33.96 -6.79 -0.16
CA SER A 142 33.75 -8.24 -0.23
C SER A 142 32.44 -8.60 -0.95
N SER A 143 32.43 -9.78 -1.58
CA SER A 143 31.22 -10.39 -2.12
C SER A 143 30.45 -11.18 -1.07
N THR A 144 31.05 -11.50 0.08
CA THR A 144 30.47 -12.33 1.16
C THR A 144 29.20 -11.71 1.75
N PHE A 145 29.19 -10.39 1.91
CA PHE A 145 28.04 -9.61 2.39
C PHE A 145 27.54 -8.66 1.29
N ASP A 146 26.24 -8.65 1.03
CA ASP A 146 25.60 -7.64 0.17
C ASP A 146 25.13 -6.43 1.00
N ILE A 147 24.81 -6.62 2.29
CA ILE A 147 24.41 -5.57 3.25
C ILE A 147 25.13 -5.80 4.59
N PHE A 148 25.56 -4.72 5.26
CA PHE A 148 25.99 -4.77 6.66
C PHE A 148 25.33 -3.66 7.50
N MET A 149 24.89 -4.01 8.70
CA MET A 149 24.07 -3.16 9.58
C MET A 149 24.66 -3.09 10.99
N PHE A 150 25.09 -1.92 11.43
CA PHE A 150 25.63 -1.70 12.77
C PHE A 150 24.56 -1.23 13.74
N CYS A 151 24.29 -2.01 14.78
CA CYS A 151 23.55 -1.58 15.95
C CYS A 151 24.54 -0.94 16.93
N MET A 152 24.52 0.38 17.03
CA MET A 152 25.47 1.19 17.79
C MET A 152 24.95 1.44 19.21
N PRO A 153 25.81 1.44 20.25
CA PRO A 153 25.41 1.76 21.62
C PRO A 153 24.88 3.20 21.77
N PRO A 154 24.02 3.43 22.79
CA PRO A 154 23.48 4.76 23.12
C PRO A 154 24.57 5.73 23.57
N GLY A 155 24.20 7.01 23.70
CA GLY A 155 25.07 8.07 24.21
C GLY A 155 25.95 8.74 23.15
N THR A 156 26.09 8.16 21.96
CA THR A 156 26.85 8.78 20.86
C THR A 156 26.12 9.96 20.22
N LEU A 157 26.91 10.96 19.80
CA LEU A 157 26.46 12.20 19.16
C LEU A 157 27.06 12.34 17.76
N LYS A 158 26.24 12.75 16.79
CA LYS A 158 26.70 13.16 15.46
C LYS A 158 26.66 14.68 15.39
N ASP A 159 27.81 15.30 15.09
CA ASP A 159 27.95 16.77 15.00
C ASP A 159 27.42 17.51 16.26
N GLY A 160 27.63 16.92 17.44
CA GLY A 160 27.16 17.43 18.73
C GLY A 160 25.67 17.21 19.03
N GLN A 161 24.94 16.50 18.15
CA GLN A 161 23.50 16.25 18.30
C GLN A 161 23.18 14.76 18.44
N GLY A 162 22.05 14.46 19.08
CA GLY A 162 21.49 13.10 19.09
C GLY A 162 21.11 12.65 17.69
N TRP A 163 21.42 11.41 17.34
CA TRP A 163 21.15 10.83 16.03
C TRP A 163 20.35 9.52 16.17
N GLN A 164 19.54 9.18 15.17
CA GLN A 164 18.71 7.97 15.18
C GLN A 164 19.28 6.89 14.26
N THR A 165 19.54 7.25 12.99
CA THR A 165 20.05 6.34 11.96
C THR A 165 20.94 7.09 10.97
N PHE A 166 21.86 6.36 10.33
CA PHE A 166 22.71 6.85 9.25
C PHE A 166 22.90 5.74 8.21
N GLY A 167 22.61 6.01 6.94
CA GLY A 167 22.75 5.04 5.85
C GLY A 167 23.72 5.54 4.79
N ILE A 168 24.55 4.65 4.23
CA ILE A 168 25.41 4.95 3.09
C ILE A 168 24.53 4.94 1.82
N GLN A 169 24.41 6.08 1.15
CA GLN A 169 23.77 6.19 -0.15
C GLN A 169 24.43 5.24 -1.16
N ASN A 170 23.61 4.44 -1.88
CA ASN A 170 24.07 3.55 -2.96
C ASN A 170 25.23 2.63 -2.54
N GLY A 171 25.25 2.21 -1.27
CA GLY A 171 26.33 1.41 -0.69
C GLY A 171 25.79 0.51 0.42
N LYS A 172 26.56 -0.53 0.77
CA LYS A 172 26.09 -1.68 1.55
C LYS A 172 25.82 -1.42 3.04
N GLY A 173 26.21 -0.26 3.57
CA GLY A 173 26.35 -0.03 5.01
C GLY A 173 25.27 0.85 5.62
N SER A 174 24.74 0.44 6.77
CA SER A 174 23.81 1.25 7.58
C SER A 174 24.09 1.13 9.07
N PHE A 175 23.77 2.19 9.81
CA PHE A 175 24.10 2.38 11.22
C PHE A 175 22.86 2.90 11.96
N TYR A 176 22.61 2.39 13.16
CA TYR A 176 21.40 2.64 13.94
C TYR A 176 21.78 2.85 15.39
N ASN A 177 21.25 3.90 16.02
CA ASN A 177 21.53 4.19 17.43
C ASN A 177 20.58 3.39 18.32
N ASP A 178 21.12 2.58 19.23
CA ASP A 178 20.38 1.90 20.28
C ASP A 178 19.10 1.20 19.78
N GLN A 179 17.91 1.59 20.26
CA GLN A 179 16.62 1.00 19.87
C GLN A 179 16.29 1.05 18.36
N TYR A 180 16.85 1.98 17.58
CA TYR A 180 16.49 2.12 16.17
C TYR A 180 16.96 0.93 15.30
N CYS A 181 17.85 0.06 15.83
CA CYS A 181 18.35 -1.10 15.10
C CYS A 181 17.38 -2.30 15.07
N THR A 182 16.25 -2.23 15.78
CA THR A 182 15.17 -3.24 15.73
C THR A 182 13.85 -2.70 15.18
N MET A 183 13.77 -1.40 14.89
CA MET A 183 12.57 -0.77 14.34
C MET A 183 12.48 -1.02 12.83
N THR A 184 11.52 -1.86 12.39
CA THR A 184 11.30 -2.19 10.96
C THR A 184 11.32 -0.96 10.05
N SER A 185 10.60 0.10 10.43
CA SER A 185 10.55 1.36 9.68
C SER A 185 11.92 2.02 9.51
N ALA A 186 12.72 2.08 10.58
CA ALA A 186 14.07 2.64 10.56
C ALA A 186 15.02 1.81 9.68
N LEU A 187 14.95 0.48 9.81
CA LEU A 187 15.69 -0.48 8.98
C LEU A 187 15.35 -0.29 7.50
N PHE A 188 14.06 -0.28 7.17
CA PHE A 188 13.55 -0.11 5.79
C PHE A 188 14.01 1.22 5.17
N ALA A 189 13.89 2.32 5.92
CA ALA A 189 14.30 3.65 5.48
C ALA A 189 15.80 3.76 5.22
N ARG A 190 16.63 2.90 5.81
CA ARG A 190 18.08 2.85 5.60
C ARG A 190 18.48 1.90 4.47
N ILE A 191 17.83 0.75 4.34
CA ILE A 191 17.98 -0.10 3.15
C ILE A 191 17.53 0.64 1.88
N GLY A 192 16.53 1.51 1.95
CA GLY A 192 16.15 2.41 0.85
C GLY A 192 17.30 3.32 0.40
N LEU A 193 17.99 3.99 1.33
CA LEU A 193 19.21 4.77 1.01
C LEU A 193 20.31 3.89 0.41
N ASN A 194 20.50 2.69 0.95
CA ASN A 194 21.47 1.73 0.42
C ASN A 194 21.13 1.35 -1.04
N MET A 195 19.84 1.19 -1.38
CA MET A 195 19.33 1.00 -2.75
C MET A 195 19.17 2.30 -3.57
N ASN A 196 19.91 3.37 -3.22
CA ASN A 196 19.93 4.66 -3.93
C ASN A 196 18.59 5.43 -3.96
N LEU A 197 17.69 5.19 -3.00
CA LEU A 197 16.49 6.00 -2.81
C LEU A 197 16.81 7.19 -1.89
N ALA A 198 16.61 8.42 -2.36
CA ALA A 198 16.66 9.60 -1.49
C ALA A 198 15.37 9.74 -0.66
N PRO A 199 15.31 10.65 0.34
CA PRO A 199 14.10 10.90 1.13
C PRO A 199 12.82 11.19 0.34
N SER A 200 11.67 11.03 1.00
CA SER A 200 10.36 11.46 0.53
C SER A 200 9.90 12.71 1.27
N ASN A 201 9.86 13.84 0.57
CA ASN A 201 9.42 15.13 1.08
C ASN A 201 7.95 15.34 0.72
N ALA A 202 7.28 16.28 1.39
CA ALA A 202 5.99 16.82 0.93
C ALA A 202 6.14 18.29 0.57
N ILE A 203 5.46 18.73 -0.48
CA ILE A 203 5.28 20.15 -0.80
C ILE A 203 3.87 20.54 -0.37
N LYS A 204 3.76 21.64 0.38
CA LYS A 204 2.48 22.23 0.76
C LYS A 204 2.61 23.74 0.69
N ASP A 205 1.65 24.40 0.03
CA ASP A 205 1.59 25.86 -0.11
C ASP A 205 2.90 26.48 -0.68
N GLY A 206 3.61 25.72 -1.52
CA GLY A 206 4.91 26.08 -2.10
C GLY A 206 6.14 25.74 -1.25
N GLU A 207 5.96 25.37 0.02
CA GLU A 207 7.07 25.03 0.93
C GLU A 207 7.43 23.54 0.91
N VAL A 208 8.72 23.23 0.86
CA VAL A 208 9.24 21.85 0.94
C VAL A 208 9.42 21.44 2.39
N LYS A 209 8.55 20.54 2.87
CA LYS A 209 8.75 19.83 4.14
C LYS A 209 9.63 18.61 3.92
N LEU A 210 10.90 18.71 4.34
CA LEU A 210 11.84 17.58 4.34
C LEU A 210 11.27 16.39 5.11
N PHE A 211 11.37 15.19 4.54
CA PHE A 211 10.76 13.96 5.09
C PHE A 211 9.23 14.05 5.30
N GLY A 212 8.56 15.05 4.71
CA GLY A 212 7.14 15.34 4.96
C GLY A 212 6.14 14.35 4.36
N ASP A 213 6.56 13.51 3.41
CA ASP A 213 5.70 12.49 2.80
C ASP A 213 5.86 11.14 3.51
N LYS A 214 4.89 10.85 4.37
CA LYS A 214 4.80 9.65 5.21
C LYS A 214 3.92 8.54 4.60
N THR A 215 3.65 8.59 3.29
CA THR A 215 2.94 7.51 2.58
C THR A 215 3.81 6.28 2.34
N GLY A 216 5.12 6.38 2.60
CA GLY A 216 6.04 5.26 2.56
C GLY A 216 7.30 5.47 3.41
N PHE A 217 8.08 4.41 3.59
CA PHE A 217 9.20 4.39 4.56
C PHE A 217 10.39 5.33 4.26
N MET A 218 10.40 6.07 3.15
CA MET A 218 11.41 7.11 2.89
C MET A 218 11.06 8.49 3.48
N GLY A 219 9.88 8.63 4.08
CA GLY A 219 9.47 9.81 4.84
C GLY A 219 9.94 9.83 6.30
N MET A 220 9.36 10.74 7.07
CA MET A 220 9.53 10.83 8.52
C MET A 220 8.67 9.75 9.20
N ILE A 221 9.31 8.94 10.02
CA ILE A 221 8.67 7.88 10.80
C ILE A 221 8.14 8.49 12.09
N ASP A 222 6.84 8.34 12.37
CA ASP A 222 6.26 8.73 13.66
C ASP A 222 6.59 7.71 14.75
N GLU A 223 6.73 8.20 15.99
CA GLU A 223 6.91 7.35 17.17
C GLU A 223 5.65 6.50 17.40
N GLY A 224 5.76 5.18 17.29
CA GLY A 224 4.61 4.29 17.46
C GLY A 224 4.72 2.87 16.89
N GLY A 225 5.74 2.59 16.06
CA GLY A 225 5.96 1.25 15.51
C GLY A 225 5.09 0.94 14.28
N ILE A 226 5.20 1.77 13.24
CA ILE A 226 4.66 1.43 11.91
C ILE A 226 5.45 0.24 11.36
N GLU A 227 4.80 -0.92 11.29
CA GLU A 227 5.39 -2.19 10.85
C GLU A 227 5.17 -2.46 9.36
N ARG A 228 3.92 -2.33 8.88
CA ARG A 228 3.49 -2.69 7.50
C ARG A 228 3.14 -1.48 6.66
N MET A 229 4.16 -0.97 5.98
CA MET A 229 4.06 0.04 4.94
C MET A 229 5.10 -0.30 3.84
N CYS A 230 4.93 0.20 2.63
CA CYS A 230 5.92 0.03 1.57
C CYS A 230 6.55 1.37 1.16
N TYR A 231 7.22 1.41 0.01
CA TYR A 231 7.68 2.67 -0.57
C TYR A 231 6.57 3.30 -1.44
N ASN A 232 6.56 4.63 -1.54
CA ASN A 232 5.62 5.36 -2.39
C ASN A 232 5.84 5.05 -3.90
N ALA A 233 4.92 5.49 -4.76
CA ALA A 233 4.92 5.13 -6.18
C ALA A 233 6.21 5.56 -6.93
N ALA A 234 6.75 6.75 -6.64
CA ALA A 234 7.98 7.25 -7.27
C ALA A 234 9.21 6.40 -6.91
N LYS A 235 9.33 5.95 -5.66
CA LYS A 235 10.39 5.02 -5.25
C LYS A 235 10.18 3.63 -5.85
N SER A 236 8.93 3.16 -5.88
CA SER A 236 8.55 1.87 -6.46
C SER A 236 8.86 1.80 -7.96
N TYR A 237 8.67 2.89 -8.70
CA TYR A 237 9.12 3.06 -10.08
C TYR A 237 10.65 2.96 -10.20
N GLN A 238 11.39 3.73 -9.39
CA GLN A 238 12.85 3.73 -9.41
C GLN A 238 13.47 2.35 -9.09
N LEU A 239 12.78 1.53 -8.29
CA LEU A 239 13.18 0.16 -7.98
C LEU A 239 12.85 -0.85 -9.10
N GLY A 240 11.92 -0.53 -10.00
CA GLY A 240 11.46 -1.44 -11.06
C GLY A 240 10.69 -2.68 -10.57
N TRP A 241 10.30 -2.72 -9.29
CA TRP A 241 9.64 -3.88 -8.65
C TRP A 241 8.26 -4.21 -9.24
N TYR A 242 7.65 -3.27 -9.96
CA TYR A 242 6.32 -3.41 -10.55
C TYR A 242 6.33 -3.02 -12.03
N SER A 243 7.45 -3.24 -12.73
CA SER A 243 7.64 -2.83 -14.13
C SER A 243 6.65 -3.47 -15.11
N ASP A 244 6.12 -4.64 -14.76
CA ASP A 244 5.02 -5.35 -15.43
C ASP A 244 3.62 -4.76 -15.13
N LYS A 245 3.52 -3.91 -14.11
CA LYS A 245 2.32 -3.18 -13.67
C LYS A 245 2.59 -1.67 -13.59
N THR A 246 3.43 -1.17 -14.49
CA THR A 246 3.80 0.24 -14.60
C THR A 246 3.61 0.70 -16.03
N ASP A 247 2.99 1.86 -16.23
CA ASP A 247 2.87 2.50 -17.53
C ASP A 247 3.51 3.90 -17.51
N SER A 248 3.83 4.43 -18.69
CA SER A 248 4.42 5.76 -18.90
C SER A 248 3.77 6.44 -20.09
N ILE A 249 3.10 7.56 -19.82
CA ILE A 249 2.41 8.36 -20.84
C ILE A 249 2.96 9.77 -20.87
N ASP A 250 3.08 10.38 -22.04
CA ASP A 250 3.03 11.85 -22.16
C ASP A 250 1.55 12.27 -22.17
N PRO A 251 1.06 13.03 -21.16
CA PRO A 251 -0.29 13.61 -21.12
C PRO A 251 -0.72 14.33 -22.40
N LEU A 252 0.20 15.02 -23.08
CA LEU A 252 -0.09 15.95 -24.18
C LEU A 252 0.15 15.37 -25.58
N LEU A 253 0.41 14.06 -25.67
CA LEU A 253 0.70 13.37 -26.93
C LEU A 253 -0.46 13.48 -27.94
N ASP A 254 -0.17 14.08 -29.09
CA ASP A 254 -1.11 14.25 -30.20
C ASP A 254 -1.80 12.93 -30.59
N GLY A 255 -3.14 12.97 -30.69
CA GLY A 255 -3.95 11.82 -31.09
C GLY A 255 -4.18 10.76 -30.00
N ALA A 256 -3.63 10.92 -28.78
CA ALA A 256 -3.89 10.01 -27.66
C ALA A 256 -5.28 10.18 -27.01
N GLY A 257 -6.02 11.23 -27.39
CA GLY A 257 -7.29 11.64 -26.78
C GLY A 257 -7.09 12.50 -25.53
N ALA A 258 -7.94 13.52 -25.36
CA ALA A 258 -7.79 14.50 -24.29
C ALA A 258 -8.02 13.92 -22.89
N VAL A 259 -8.93 12.94 -22.75
CA VAL A 259 -9.19 12.21 -21.51
C VAL A 259 -8.70 10.77 -21.67
N ARG A 260 -7.78 10.33 -20.80
CA ARG A 260 -7.35 8.94 -20.72
C ARG A 260 -7.58 8.37 -19.34
N ARG A 261 -8.21 7.19 -19.29
CA ARG A 261 -8.67 6.53 -18.07
C ARG A 261 -7.76 5.36 -17.71
N PHE A 262 -7.39 5.26 -16.43
CA PHE A 262 -6.51 4.21 -15.92
C PHE A 262 -7.08 3.60 -14.63
N ILE A 263 -6.69 2.36 -14.38
CA ILE A 263 -6.95 1.66 -13.12
C ILE A 263 -5.64 1.63 -12.32
N LEU A 264 -5.68 2.10 -11.09
CA LEU A 264 -4.59 2.01 -10.12
C LEU A 264 -4.92 0.97 -9.04
N ASN A 265 -3.93 0.20 -8.64
CA ASN A 265 -3.96 -0.70 -7.49
C ASN A 265 -2.98 -0.20 -6.43
N GLY A 266 -3.28 -0.51 -5.17
CA GLY A 266 -2.29 -0.38 -4.12
C GLY A 266 -1.22 -1.45 -4.25
N VAL A 267 -0.02 -1.19 -3.72
CA VAL A 267 1.07 -2.19 -3.68
C VAL A 267 0.60 -3.55 -3.15
N THR A 268 -0.32 -3.55 -2.18
CA THR A 268 -0.90 -4.76 -1.57
C THR A 268 -1.80 -5.59 -2.48
N ASP A 269 -2.12 -5.10 -3.68
CA ASP A 269 -2.97 -5.72 -4.70
C ASP A 269 -2.21 -5.98 -6.01
N TYR A 270 -0.86 -5.95 -6.00
CA TYR A 270 -0.06 -6.22 -7.21
C TYR A 270 -0.35 -7.60 -7.85
N GLU A 271 -0.64 -8.62 -7.03
CA GLU A 271 -1.11 -9.95 -7.48
C GLU A 271 -2.65 -10.07 -7.51
N SER A 272 -3.38 -8.96 -7.68
CA SER A 272 -4.82 -9.01 -7.94
C SER A 272 -5.13 -9.71 -9.26
N GLY A 273 -6.36 -10.21 -9.40
CA GLY A 273 -6.82 -10.80 -10.66
C GLY A 273 -7.00 -9.79 -11.80
N ASN A 274 -6.88 -8.48 -11.51
CA ASN A 274 -7.03 -7.42 -12.50
C ASN A 274 -5.70 -7.22 -13.23
N THR A 275 -5.59 -7.71 -14.48
CA THR A 275 -4.37 -7.58 -15.30
C THR A 275 -4.08 -6.15 -15.70
N ASP A 276 -5.09 -5.30 -15.78
CA ASP A 276 -5.01 -3.97 -16.41
C ASP A 276 -4.74 -2.87 -15.37
N ALA A 277 -4.87 -3.19 -14.08
CA ALA A 277 -4.52 -2.29 -12.99
C ALA A 277 -3.00 -2.09 -12.83
N LEU A 278 -2.59 -0.82 -12.71
CA LEU A 278 -1.20 -0.38 -12.54
C LEU A 278 -0.90 -0.10 -11.06
N ILE A 279 0.33 -0.40 -10.61
CA ILE A 279 0.85 0.05 -9.31
C ILE A 279 1.45 1.45 -9.41
N VAL A 280 2.00 1.81 -10.57
CA VAL A 280 2.51 3.16 -10.86
C VAL A 280 2.12 3.59 -12.27
N LEU A 281 1.60 4.81 -12.40
CA LEU A 281 1.50 5.51 -13.68
C LEU A 281 2.47 6.69 -13.67
N ARG A 282 3.42 6.71 -14.60
CA ARG A 282 4.34 7.84 -14.82
C ARG A 282 3.74 8.80 -15.86
N LEU A 283 3.74 10.09 -15.54
CA LEU A 283 3.49 11.15 -16.51
C LEU A 283 4.85 11.67 -16.97
N ASP A 284 5.23 11.29 -18.19
CA ASP A 284 6.49 11.64 -18.82
C ASP A 284 6.48 13.12 -19.21
N GLN A 285 7.41 13.88 -18.64
CA GLN A 285 7.66 15.24 -19.08
C GLN A 285 8.78 15.22 -20.12
N SER A 286 8.51 14.80 -21.35
CA SER A 286 9.59 14.57 -22.34
C SER A 286 10.46 15.81 -22.66
N ALA A 287 10.01 17.02 -22.28
CA ALA A 287 10.76 18.28 -22.35
C ALA A 287 11.54 18.67 -21.07
N LYS A 288 11.36 17.96 -19.94
CA LYS A 288 11.98 18.30 -18.63
C LYS A 288 12.63 17.07 -17.99
N LYS A 289 13.50 17.31 -17.01
CA LYS A 289 14.00 16.24 -16.11
C LYS A 289 13.01 15.86 -15.02
N ALA A 290 12.15 16.80 -14.64
CA ALA A 290 11.20 16.61 -13.56
C ALA A 290 9.98 15.83 -14.05
N GLU A 291 9.55 14.82 -13.31
CA GLU A 291 8.51 13.87 -13.72
C GLU A 291 7.50 13.63 -12.60
N TYR A 292 6.29 13.21 -12.98
CA TYR A 292 5.25 12.84 -12.03
C TYR A 292 4.97 11.34 -12.00
N TYR A 293 4.64 10.83 -10.81
CA TYR A 293 4.29 9.44 -10.55
C TYR A 293 3.00 9.40 -9.75
N LEU A 294 2.01 8.67 -10.25
CA LEU A 294 0.73 8.43 -9.61
C LEU A 294 0.71 7.01 -9.04
N GLY A 295 0.13 6.84 -7.86
CA GLY A 295 -0.11 5.53 -7.27
C GLY A 295 -1.15 5.60 -6.17
N TYR A 296 -1.81 4.47 -5.91
CA TYR A 296 -2.89 4.38 -4.94
C TYR A 296 -2.35 3.87 -3.59
N ASN A 297 -2.44 4.69 -2.55
CA ASN A 297 -1.88 4.36 -1.24
C ASN A 297 -2.86 3.57 -0.36
N ARG A 298 -3.30 2.42 -0.87
CA ARG A 298 -4.30 1.58 -0.22
C ARG A 298 -3.83 1.04 1.14
N LYS A 299 -4.69 1.09 2.15
CA LYS A 299 -4.41 0.63 3.53
C LYS A 299 -5.02 -0.74 3.80
N ASP A 300 -4.39 -1.74 3.23
CA ASP A 300 -4.70 -3.15 3.46
C ASP A 300 -3.42 -4.01 3.45
N GLY A 301 -3.52 -5.25 3.90
CA GLY A 301 -2.48 -6.28 3.81
C GLY A 301 -1.10 -5.81 4.28
N ILE A 302 -0.19 -5.66 3.31
CA ILE A 302 1.23 -5.31 3.51
C ILE A 302 1.46 -3.81 3.74
N ASN A 303 0.44 -2.98 3.53
CA ASN A 303 0.46 -1.51 3.65
C ASN A 303 -0.60 -1.00 4.66
N ARG A 304 -1.15 -1.89 5.50
CA ARG A 304 -2.28 -1.60 6.40
C ARG A 304 -1.95 -0.67 7.58
N ASP A 305 -0.67 -0.54 7.92
CA ASP A 305 -0.23 0.28 9.06
C ASP A 305 0.08 1.73 8.60
N THR A 306 -0.17 2.06 7.33
CA THR A 306 -0.08 3.41 6.74
C THR A 306 -0.99 4.40 7.46
N THR A 307 -0.41 5.54 7.89
CA THR A 307 -1.07 6.55 8.71
C THR A 307 -1.43 7.84 7.96
N GLN A 308 -0.73 8.16 6.87
CA GLN A 308 -0.96 9.37 6.07
C GLN A 308 -1.53 9.02 4.69
N ASP A 309 -2.53 9.79 4.25
CA ASP A 309 -3.14 9.76 2.92
C ASP A 309 -3.46 8.34 2.43
N PHE A 310 -4.04 7.52 3.30
CA PHE A 310 -4.45 6.17 2.95
C PHE A 310 -5.74 6.16 2.13
N ASP A 311 -5.84 5.16 1.25
CA ASP A 311 -6.95 4.98 0.31
C ASP A 311 -7.17 6.23 -0.58
N MET A 312 -6.08 6.95 -0.85
CA MET A 312 -5.99 8.12 -1.71
C MET A 312 -4.99 7.89 -2.86
N VAL A 313 -5.19 8.57 -3.98
CA VAL A 313 -4.21 8.58 -5.09
C VAL A 313 -3.19 9.69 -4.81
N ASN A 314 -1.92 9.36 -4.63
CA ASN A 314 -0.88 10.36 -4.43
C ASN A 314 -0.31 10.84 -5.77
N VAL A 315 -0.07 12.15 -5.86
CA VAL A 315 0.67 12.80 -6.96
C VAL A 315 2.07 13.12 -6.43
N LEU A 316 3.07 12.39 -6.90
CA LEU A 316 4.48 12.53 -6.51
C LEU A 316 5.27 13.15 -7.67
N ARG A 317 6.27 13.98 -7.36
CA ARG A 317 7.18 14.58 -8.34
C ARG A 317 8.63 14.27 -7.98
N LYS A 318 9.47 13.91 -8.95
CA LYS A 318 10.95 13.98 -8.83
C LYS A 318 11.44 15.13 -9.71
N GLU A 319 12.51 15.82 -9.31
CA GLU A 319 13.19 16.82 -10.18
C GLU A 319 14.35 16.20 -10.97
N ASP A 320 14.99 15.18 -10.38
CA ASP A 320 16.03 14.35 -10.97
C ASP A 320 15.43 13.20 -11.80
N SER A 321 16.21 12.59 -12.69
CA SER A 321 15.68 11.54 -13.57
C SER A 321 15.18 10.30 -12.81
N THR A 322 14.35 9.51 -13.49
CA THR A 322 13.77 8.24 -13.01
C THR A 322 14.69 7.42 -12.10
N THR A 323 15.92 7.13 -12.56
CA THR A 323 16.88 6.22 -11.91
C THR A 323 17.92 6.92 -11.03
N GLU A 324 18.08 8.24 -11.16
CA GLU A 324 19.04 9.02 -10.36
C GLU A 324 18.60 9.16 -8.90
N PHE A 325 19.59 9.38 -8.03
CA PHE A 325 19.35 9.71 -6.63
C PHE A 325 18.72 11.10 -6.54
N GLY A 326 17.42 11.12 -6.23
CA GLY A 326 16.66 12.37 -6.13
C GLY A 326 15.51 12.23 -5.14
N PRO A 327 15.21 13.27 -4.33
CA PRO A 327 14.05 13.26 -3.46
C PRO A 327 12.77 13.13 -4.30
N SER A 328 11.78 12.44 -3.73
CA SER A 328 10.42 12.50 -4.28
C SER A 328 9.62 13.45 -3.41
N ASN A 329 9.00 14.44 -4.04
CA ASN A 329 8.16 15.43 -3.40
C ASN A 329 6.69 15.05 -3.64
N LYS A 330 5.93 14.72 -2.60
CA LYS A 330 4.47 14.60 -2.73
C LYS A 330 3.87 15.98 -2.88
N ILE A 331 3.12 16.19 -3.96
CA ILE A 331 2.51 17.48 -4.31
C ILE A 331 1.02 17.49 -3.94
N ALA A 332 0.33 16.37 -4.14
CA ALA A 332 -1.08 16.23 -3.80
C ALA A 332 -1.42 14.80 -3.38
N SER A 333 -2.56 14.67 -2.70
CA SER A 333 -3.23 13.41 -2.41
C SER A 333 -4.71 13.60 -2.69
N LEU A 334 -5.25 12.78 -3.59
CA LEU A 334 -6.64 12.84 -4.03
C LEU A 334 -7.49 11.85 -3.23
N PHE A 335 -8.50 12.36 -2.55
CA PHE A 335 -9.64 11.57 -2.08
C PHE A 335 -10.55 11.22 -3.29
N PRO A 336 -11.35 10.13 -3.25
CA PRO A 336 -12.27 9.81 -4.34
C PRO A 336 -13.17 11.01 -4.70
N GLY A 337 -13.23 11.35 -5.98
CA GLY A 337 -13.93 12.51 -6.54
C GLY A 337 -13.11 13.82 -6.59
N GLN A 338 -11.93 13.86 -5.97
CA GLN A 338 -11.04 15.03 -6.06
C GLN A 338 -10.18 15.01 -7.33
N LYS A 339 -9.64 16.19 -7.66
CA LYS A 339 -8.76 16.41 -8.80
C LYS A 339 -7.59 17.32 -8.44
N TYR A 340 -6.49 17.22 -9.18
CA TYR A 340 -5.32 18.08 -9.05
C TYR A 340 -4.80 18.47 -10.44
N THR A 341 -4.56 19.76 -10.64
CA THR A 341 -4.04 20.32 -11.90
C THR A 341 -2.54 20.57 -11.78
N ILE A 342 -1.76 19.91 -12.64
CA ILE A 342 -0.37 20.26 -12.92
C ILE A 342 -0.41 21.42 -13.92
N GLY A 343 -0.14 22.63 -13.44
CA GLY A 343 -0.04 23.80 -14.30
C GLY A 343 1.20 23.74 -15.22
N GLN A 344 1.05 24.16 -16.48
CA GLN A 344 2.14 24.31 -17.45
C GLN A 344 2.99 23.03 -17.60
N PHE A 345 2.32 21.90 -17.82
CA PHE A 345 2.96 20.64 -18.13
C PHE A 345 3.77 20.81 -19.43
N ASN A 346 5.03 20.38 -19.40
CA ASN A 346 6.03 20.61 -20.46
C ASN A 346 6.24 22.09 -20.90
N ASP A 347 5.89 23.08 -20.06
CA ASP A 347 5.86 24.52 -20.43
C ASP A 347 4.88 24.83 -21.59
N ASP A 348 3.87 23.98 -21.76
CA ASP A 348 2.80 24.13 -22.76
C ASP A 348 1.47 24.44 -22.06
N ARG A 349 0.73 23.40 -21.64
CA ARG A 349 -0.63 23.52 -21.11
C ARG A 349 -0.90 22.68 -19.86
N ASP A 350 -2.06 22.89 -19.27
CA ASP A 350 -2.41 22.32 -17.98
C ASP A 350 -2.90 20.86 -18.10
N VAL A 351 -2.45 20.01 -17.18
CA VAL A 351 -2.84 18.59 -17.10
C VAL A 351 -3.56 18.33 -15.78
N GLU A 352 -4.80 17.83 -15.85
CA GLU A 352 -5.60 17.52 -14.67
C GLU A 352 -5.66 16.01 -14.41
N ILE A 353 -5.41 15.62 -13.16
CA ILE A 353 -5.55 14.26 -12.66
C ILE A 353 -6.83 14.20 -11.84
N ARG A 354 -7.79 13.36 -12.23
CA ARG A 354 -9.10 13.20 -11.58
C ARG A 354 -9.20 11.80 -10.96
N PHE A 355 -9.60 11.67 -9.71
CA PHE A 355 -9.93 10.37 -9.10
C PHE A 355 -11.44 10.11 -9.27
N VAL A 356 -11.82 9.51 -10.41
CA VAL A 356 -13.22 9.50 -10.91
C VAL A 356 -14.05 8.30 -10.48
N GLY A 357 -13.46 7.26 -9.90
CA GLY A 357 -14.23 6.07 -9.54
C GLY A 357 -13.47 5.07 -8.68
N LEU A 358 -14.22 4.08 -8.21
CA LEU A 358 -13.69 2.90 -7.54
C LEU A 358 -14.31 1.66 -8.19
N ASP A 359 -13.59 0.55 -8.17
CA ASP A 359 -14.11 -0.77 -8.51
C ASP A 359 -13.58 -1.83 -7.52
N ASN A 360 -14.22 -3.00 -7.49
CA ASN A 360 -13.90 -4.09 -6.57
C ASN A 360 -13.84 -3.63 -5.09
N GLY A 361 -14.69 -2.67 -4.71
CA GLY A 361 -14.77 -2.07 -3.38
C GLY A 361 -13.80 -0.90 -3.18
N LEU A 362 -12.65 -1.18 -2.56
CA LEU A 362 -11.53 -0.24 -2.38
C LEU A 362 -10.23 -0.80 -2.97
N GLN A 363 -10.32 -1.77 -3.89
CA GLN A 363 -9.14 -2.39 -4.50
C GLN A 363 -8.65 -1.58 -5.69
N ASP A 364 -9.58 -1.23 -6.59
CA ASP A 364 -9.27 -0.57 -7.85
C ASP A 364 -9.65 0.92 -7.76
N ALA A 365 -8.64 1.79 -7.81
CA ALA A 365 -8.83 3.24 -7.89
C ALA A 365 -8.82 3.70 -9.35
N ILE A 366 -9.91 4.30 -9.81
CA ILE A 366 -10.09 4.65 -11.23
C ILE A 366 -9.79 6.14 -11.41
N ILE A 367 -8.80 6.44 -12.22
CA ILE A 367 -8.37 7.82 -12.49
C ILE A 367 -8.54 8.21 -13.95
N GLU A 368 -8.63 9.50 -14.20
CA GLU A 368 -8.48 10.10 -15.53
C GLU A 368 -7.30 11.09 -15.50
N VAL A 369 -6.50 11.05 -16.55
CA VAL A 369 -5.47 12.05 -16.86
C VAL A 369 -5.98 12.84 -18.06
N VAL A 370 -6.05 14.16 -17.91
CA VAL A 370 -6.80 15.05 -18.80
C VAL A 370 -5.93 16.19 -19.29
N ASP A 371 -5.84 16.34 -20.60
CA ASP A 371 -5.38 17.55 -21.28
C ASP A 371 -6.50 18.60 -21.21
N VAL A 372 -6.33 19.62 -20.36
CA VAL A 372 -7.42 20.51 -19.94
C VAL A 372 -7.95 21.37 -21.09
N GLU A 373 -7.11 21.73 -22.06
CA GLU A 373 -7.50 22.61 -23.17
C GLU A 373 -8.28 21.88 -24.26
N ASN A 374 -8.12 20.56 -24.36
CA ASN A 374 -8.77 19.71 -25.35
C ASN A 374 -9.89 18.83 -24.75
N ASP A 375 -10.23 19.01 -23.46
CA ASP A 375 -11.30 18.27 -22.77
C ASP A 375 -12.67 18.71 -23.27
N ASP A 376 -13.28 17.90 -24.15
CA ASP A 376 -14.67 18.06 -24.60
C ASP A 376 -15.64 17.78 -23.43
N VAL A 377 -15.84 18.80 -22.58
CA VAL A 377 -16.76 18.74 -21.44
C VAL A 377 -18.18 18.45 -21.94
N ALA A 378 -18.65 17.22 -21.71
CA ALA A 378 -19.98 16.78 -22.10
C ALA A 378 -21.07 17.65 -21.46
N ASP A 379 -22.11 17.98 -22.24
CA ASP A 379 -23.23 18.80 -21.78
C ASP A 379 -23.84 18.27 -20.47
N PRO A 380 -24.08 19.14 -19.46
CA PRO A 380 -24.64 18.73 -18.18
C PRO A 380 -26.06 18.17 -18.38
N LYS A 381 -26.23 16.89 -18.06
CA LYS A 381 -27.53 16.21 -18.14
C LYS A 381 -28.54 16.84 -17.17
N PRO A 382 -29.85 16.87 -17.53
CA PRO A 382 -30.89 17.30 -16.59
C PRO A 382 -30.86 16.46 -15.32
N CYS A 383 -31.01 17.13 -14.19
CA CYS A 383 -30.80 16.56 -12.86
C CYS A 383 -31.78 17.13 -11.82
N ALA A 384 -31.90 16.43 -10.71
CA ALA A 384 -32.54 16.90 -9.49
C ALA A 384 -31.49 17.33 -8.46
N ASN A 385 -31.80 18.38 -7.70
CA ASN A 385 -30.92 18.92 -6.66
C ASN A 385 -31.20 18.27 -5.31
N TYR A 386 -30.29 17.42 -4.85
CA TYR A 386 -30.34 16.81 -3.52
C TYR A 386 -29.46 17.61 -2.55
N THR A 387 -29.78 17.57 -1.24
CA THR A 387 -28.96 18.23 -0.21
C THR A 387 -28.29 17.20 0.70
N ILE A 388 -26.97 17.22 0.77
CA ILE A 388 -26.20 16.50 1.78
C ILE A 388 -25.86 17.47 2.92
N GLU A 389 -26.23 17.12 4.15
CA GLU A 389 -25.88 17.88 5.35
C GLU A 389 -24.95 17.04 6.24
N ILE A 390 -23.74 17.53 6.47
CA ILE A 390 -22.74 16.91 7.35
C ILE A 390 -22.52 17.82 8.55
N LYS A 391 -22.60 17.28 9.75
CA LYS A 391 -22.01 17.86 10.95
C LYS A 391 -20.74 17.08 11.29
N THR A 392 -19.60 17.74 11.21
CA THR A 392 -18.30 17.16 11.55
C THR A 392 -18.23 16.77 13.03
N ASP A 393 -17.29 15.89 13.34
CA ASP A 393 -17.00 15.38 14.68
C ASP A 393 -15.90 16.25 15.35
N LYS A 394 -14.92 15.64 16.03
CA LYS A 394 -13.70 16.27 16.51
C LYS A 394 -12.58 16.32 15.47
N TYR A 395 -12.57 15.41 14.48
CA TYR A 395 -11.53 15.23 13.47
C TYR A 395 -12.11 15.45 12.05
N PRO A 396 -12.53 16.67 11.70
CA PRO A 396 -13.17 16.98 10.42
C PRO A 396 -12.34 16.52 9.20
N GLU A 397 -11.01 16.54 9.29
CA GLU A 397 -10.07 16.11 8.26
C GLU A 397 -10.15 14.61 7.92
N ASP A 398 -10.69 13.80 8.83
CA ASP A 398 -10.92 12.37 8.63
C ASP A 398 -12.26 12.07 7.97
N THR A 399 -13.19 13.03 7.96
CA THR A 399 -14.49 12.90 7.31
C THR A 399 -14.39 13.22 5.82
N GLY A 400 -14.98 12.38 4.97
CA GLY A 400 -15.19 12.67 3.56
C GLY A 400 -16.38 11.91 3.01
N TRP A 401 -17.02 12.41 1.97
CA TRP A 401 -18.08 11.67 1.28
C TRP A 401 -18.00 11.84 -0.23
N TYR A 402 -18.59 10.88 -0.95
CA TYR A 402 -18.78 10.94 -2.39
C TYR A 402 -20.05 10.19 -2.78
N ILE A 403 -20.60 10.49 -3.94
CA ILE A 403 -21.77 9.81 -4.50
C ILE A 403 -21.33 9.08 -5.75
N ILE A 404 -21.60 7.76 -5.81
CA ILE A 404 -21.34 6.91 -6.97
C ILE A 404 -22.63 6.54 -7.68
N LYS A 405 -22.58 6.41 -9.00
CA LYS A 405 -23.66 5.79 -9.79
C LYS A 405 -23.74 4.28 -9.50
N GLU A 406 -24.93 3.80 -9.18
CA GLU A 406 -25.20 2.37 -9.04
C GLU A 406 -25.27 1.71 -10.43
N LYS A 407 -24.63 0.55 -10.56
CA LYS A 407 -24.59 -0.30 -11.76
C LYS A 407 -24.51 -1.76 -11.32
N ASP A 408 -25.04 -2.69 -12.11
CA ASP A 408 -25.02 -4.12 -11.79
C ASP A 408 -23.61 -4.75 -11.89
N VAL A 409 -22.76 -4.25 -12.79
CA VAL A 409 -21.37 -4.72 -13.01
C VAL A 409 -20.49 -3.55 -13.47
N GLY A 410 -19.24 -3.52 -12.99
CA GLY A 410 -18.17 -2.61 -13.44
C GLY A 410 -18.13 -1.26 -12.72
N VAL A 411 -17.26 -0.36 -13.22
CA VAL A 411 -16.80 0.83 -12.50
C VAL A 411 -17.91 1.72 -11.94
N GLN A 412 -17.79 2.00 -10.64
CA GLN A 412 -18.59 2.93 -9.88
C GLN A 412 -18.09 4.37 -10.13
N GLU A 413 -18.74 5.08 -11.05
CA GLU A 413 -18.44 6.49 -11.39
C GLU A 413 -18.87 7.44 -10.27
N ILE A 414 -17.96 8.31 -9.84
CA ILE A 414 -18.21 9.35 -8.83
C ILE A 414 -18.81 10.57 -9.52
N VAL A 415 -19.98 11.01 -9.04
CA VAL A 415 -20.73 12.15 -9.60
C VAL A 415 -20.78 13.37 -8.68
N ALA A 416 -20.43 13.20 -7.40
CA ALA A 416 -20.30 14.29 -6.44
C ALA A 416 -19.31 13.90 -5.32
N VAL A 417 -18.69 14.90 -4.69
CA VAL A 417 -17.72 14.74 -3.60
C VAL A 417 -17.93 15.83 -2.54
N SER A 418 -17.53 15.53 -1.31
CA SER A 418 -17.52 16.48 -0.21
C SER A 418 -16.58 17.66 -0.45
N PRO A 419 -16.89 18.85 0.10
CA PRO A 419 -15.88 19.86 0.34
C PRO A 419 -14.82 19.31 1.32
N VAL A 420 -13.66 19.98 1.39
CA VAL A 420 -12.69 19.73 2.46
C VAL A 420 -13.25 20.28 3.77
N PHE A 421 -13.32 19.45 4.81
CA PHE A 421 -13.73 19.88 6.14
C PHE A 421 -12.49 20.22 6.98
N THR A 422 -12.51 21.38 7.65
CA THR A 422 -11.43 21.84 8.54
C THR A 422 -11.90 22.18 9.96
N GLU A 423 -13.20 22.48 10.12
CA GLU A 423 -13.76 22.94 11.39
C GLU A 423 -14.51 21.81 12.13
N PRO A 424 -14.17 21.51 13.39
CA PRO A 424 -14.84 20.47 14.18
C PRO A 424 -16.23 20.92 14.63
N SER A 425 -17.15 19.96 14.81
CA SER A 425 -18.54 20.19 15.25
C SER A 425 -19.37 21.15 14.38
N THR A 426 -18.92 21.49 13.18
CA THR A 426 -19.54 22.44 12.25
C THR A 426 -20.47 21.73 11.29
N THR A 427 -21.64 22.33 11.02
CA THR A 427 -22.60 21.82 10.04
C THR A 427 -22.43 22.49 8.68
N THR A 428 -22.17 21.70 7.65
CA THR A 428 -22.03 22.12 6.25
C THR A 428 -23.15 21.50 5.41
N LYS A 429 -23.65 22.26 4.44
CA LYS A 429 -24.61 21.78 3.43
C LYS A 429 -23.99 21.83 2.04
N SER A 430 -24.21 20.78 1.26
CA SER A 430 -23.80 20.67 -0.14
C SER A 430 -25.01 20.30 -0.98
N ILE A 431 -25.28 21.11 -2.01
CA ILE A 431 -26.32 20.82 -3.00
C ILE A 431 -25.64 20.05 -4.14
N VAL A 432 -26.20 18.90 -4.52
CA VAL A 432 -25.65 18.02 -5.56
C VAL A 432 -26.71 17.77 -6.64
N CYS A 433 -26.31 18.01 -7.89
CA CYS A 433 -27.11 17.79 -9.08
C CYS A 433 -26.95 16.31 -9.51
N LEU A 434 -27.98 15.49 -9.27
CA LEU A 434 -27.97 14.06 -9.61
C LEU A 434 -28.89 13.82 -10.84
N PRO A 435 -28.34 13.36 -11.97
CA PRO A 435 -29.13 13.04 -13.17
C PRO A 435 -30.32 12.10 -12.93
N TYR A 436 -31.42 12.37 -13.62
CA TYR A 436 -32.65 11.56 -13.54
C TYR A 436 -32.47 10.11 -14.04
N ASN A 437 -33.46 9.27 -13.73
CA ASN A 437 -33.53 7.87 -14.19
C ASN A 437 -32.31 7.02 -13.79
N THR A 438 -31.65 7.35 -12.67
CA THR A 438 -30.42 6.71 -12.22
C THR A 438 -30.45 6.52 -10.69
N ASN A 439 -30.06 5.32 -10.23
CA ASN A 439 -29.79 5.07 -8.82
C ASN A 439 -28.35 5.44 -8.49
N TYR A 440 -28.14 5.90 -7.26
CA TYR A 440 -26.85 6.29 -6.72
C TYR A 440 -26.66 5.72 -5.32
N GLN A 441 -25.41 5.65 -4.88
CA GLN A 441 -25.05 5.34 -3.51
C GLN A 441 -24.24 6.50 -2.94
N PHE A 442 -24.72 7.08 -1.83
CA PHE A 442 -23.96 8.00 -1.02
C PHE A 442 -23.00 7.20 -0.15
N VAL A 443 -21.70 7.45 -0.29
CA VAL A 443 -20.65 6.83 0.52
C VAL A 443 -20.04 7.89 1.42
N ILE A 444 -20.11 7.68 2.73
CA ILE A 444 -19.37 8.47 3.71
C ILE A 444 -18.26 7.62 4.32
N ILE A 445 -17.08 8.22 4.43
CA ILE A 445 -15.87 7.67 5.00
C ILE A 445 -15.50 8.48 6.23
N ASP A 446 -15.06 7.77 7.25
CA ASP A 446 -14.35 8.29 8.41
C ASP A 446 -13.01 7.57 8.48
N ARG A 447 -11.92 8.31 8.31
CA ARG A 447 -10.58 7.73 8.07
C ARG A 447 -10.01 7.05 9.32
N THR A 448 -10.19 7.63 10.50
CA THR A 448 -9.75 7.01 11.76
C THR A 448 -10.58 5.77 12.13
N GLY A 449 -11.82 5.69 11.64
CA GLY A 449 -12.71 4.54 11.75
C GLY A 449 -13.52 4.51 13.05
N ASP A 450 -13.40 5.54 13.89
CA ASP A 450 -14.22 5.76 15.09
C ASP A 450 -15.58 6.41 14.78
N GLY A 451 -15.79 6.80 13.53
CA GLY A 451 -17.02 7.39 13.00
C GLY A 451 -17.25 8.80 13.53
N LEU A 452 -18.36 9.43 13.10
CA LEU A 452 -18.67 10.81 13.49
C LEU A 452 -19.05 10.96 14.98
N GLN A 453 -18.07 10.92 15.88
CA GLN A 453 -18.28 11.13 17.33
C GLN A 453 -18.88 12.51 17.60
N PHE A 454 -20.13 12.57 18.07
CA PHE A 454 -20.91 13.81 18.27
C PHE A 454 -21.24 14.61 16.99
N GLY A 455 -20.84 14.10 15.82
CA GLY A 455 -21.26 14.55 14.50
C GLY A 455 -22.55 13.86 14.01
N SER A 456 -22.90 14.10 12.76
CA SER A 456 -24.06 13.47 12.09
C SER A 456 -24.05 13.71 10.58
N TYR A 457 -24.76 12.90 9.80
CA TYR A 457 -25.04 13.20 8.39
C TYR A 457 -26.50 12.91 8.02
N ARG A 458 -27.02 13.60 7.01
CA ARG A 458 -28.27 13.25 6.31
C ARG A 458 -28.25 13.63 4.84
N GLY A 459 -29.06 12.92 4.06
CA GLY A 459 -29.43 13.29 2.70
C GLY A 459 -30.90 13.72 2.66
N LEU A 460 -31.18 14.79 1.93
CA LEU A 460 -32.53 15.29 1.66
C LEU A 460 -32.82 15.25 0.15
N ASP A 461 -34.06 14.93 -0.20
CA ASP A 461 -34.58 15.03 -1.56
C ASP A 461 -34.83 16.51 -1.99
N PRO A 462 -35.19 16.78 -3.25
CA PRO A 462 -35.47 18.14 -3.73
C PRO A 462 -36.62 18.85 -2.98
N GLU A 463 -37.58 18.08 -2.46
CA GLU A 463 -38.72 18.54 -1.66
C GLU A 463 -38.35 18.82 -0.18
N GLY A 464 -37.18 18.36 0.27
CA GLY A 464 -36.65 18.52 1.61
C GLY A 464 -36.99 17.40 2.60
N ASN A 465 -37.54 16.28 2.13
CA ASN A 465 -37.77 15.08 2.95
C ASN A 465 -36.44 14.35 3.22
N GLU A 466 -36.34 13.69 4.37
CA GLU A 466 -35.14 12.97 4.78
C GLU A 466 -35.08 11.57 4.14
N LEU A 467 -34.05 11.35 3.30
CA LEU A 467 -33.78 10.05 2.66
C LEU A 467 -33.06 9.09 3.61
N PHE A 468 -32.09 9.61 4.35
CA PHE A 468 -31.31 8.89 5.33
C PHE A 468 -30.75 9.86 6.37
N PHE A 469 -30.57 9.40 7.60
CA PHE A 469 -29.94 10.16 8.69
C PHE A 469 -29.15 9.27 9.63
N TYR A 470 -28.02 9.80 10.09
CA TYR A 470 -27.12 9.14 11.02
C TYR A 470 -26.62 10.11 12.09
N LYS A 471 -26.76 9.71 13.35
CA LYS A 471 -26.26 10.41 14.55
C LYS A 471 -25.78 9.43 15.64
N LEU A 472 -25.55 8.18 15.25
CA LEU A 472 -25.13 7.14 16.19
C LEU A 472 -23.63 7.25 16.46
N HIS A 473 -23.21 7.07 17.70
CA HIS A 473 -21.80 7.08 18.10
C HIS A 473 -21.22 5.66 17.94
N LYS A 474 -21.46 5.06 16.77
CA LYS A 474 -20.90 3.75 16.40
C LYS A 474 -19.69 3.97 15.49
N PRO A 475 -18.54 3.31 15.78
CA PRO A 475 -17.41 3.26 14.87
C PRO A 475 -17.81 2.76 13.49
N PHE A 476 -17.35 3.45 12.45
CA PHE A 476 -17.39 3.01 11.06
C PHE A 476 -16.22 3.64 10.33
N ALA A 477 -15.58 2.90 9.42
CA ALA A 477 -14.63 3.48 8.46
C ALA A 477 -15.33 3.91 7.15
N ARG A 478 -16.40 3.18 6.77
CA ARG A 478 -17.21 3.45 5.58
C ARG A 478 -18.68 3.10 5.85
N LYS A 479 -19.60 3.95 5.41
CA LYS A 479 -21.04 3.67 5.32
C LYS A 479 -21.54 4.03 3.93
N VAL A 480 -22.56 3.29 3.49
CA VAL A 480 -23.19 3.43 2.18
C VAL A 480 -24.70 3.55 2.41
N GLU A 481 -25.32 4.57 1.83
CA GLU A 481 -26.76 4.80 1.87
C GLU A 481 -27.29 4.96 0.43
N PRO A 482 -28.44 4.37 0.06
CA PRO A 482 -28.98 4.47 -1.30
C PRO A 482 -29.64 5.83 -1.55
N ILE A 483 -29.54 6.31 -2.79
CA ILE A 483 -30.30 7.45 -3.32
C ILE A 483 -30.98 7.01 -4.62
N GLN A 484 -32.30 7.07 -4.67
CA GLN A 484 -33.08 6.82 -5.88
C GLN A 484 -33.49 8.16 -6.48
N VAL A 485 -33.08 8.44 -7.72
CA VAL A 485 -33.52 9.63 -8.44
C VAL A 485 -34.68 9.24 -9.36
N GLY A 486 -35.77 10.01 -9.24
CA GLY A 486 -36.99 9.77 -9.99
C GLY A 486 -36.86 9.94 -11.51
N LEU A 487 -38.00 9.82 -12.19
CA LEU A 487 -38.08 10.10 -13.62
C LEU A 487 -37.89 11.59 -13.89
N ASP A 488 -37.36 11.90 -15.08
CA ASP A 488 -37.19 13.29 -15.53
C ASP A 488 -38.57 13.98 -15.68
N PRO A 489 -38.82 15.14 -15.04
CA PRO A 489 -40.07 15.88 -15.17
C PRO A 489 -40.18 16.70 -16.48
N ALA A 490 -39.17 16.69 -17.35
CA ALA A 490 -39.22 17.33 -18.66
C ALA A 490 -40.35 16.73 -19.55
N PRO A 491 -40.94 17.53 -20.46
CA PRO A 491 -42.36 17.41 -20.75
C PRO A 491 -42.72 16.19 -21.59
N THR A 492 -43.81 15.52 -21.17
CA THR A 492 -44.63 14.65 -22.01
C THR A 492 -44.85 15.28 -23.38
N ASP A 493 -44.70 14.49 -24.45
CA ASP A 493 -44.74 14.98 -25.83
C ASP A 493 -45.84 16.02 -26.09
N SER A 494 -45.46 17.12 -26.74
CA SER A 494 -46.44 18.06 -27.29
C SER A 494 -47.40 17.30 -28.20
N PRO A 495 -48.72 17.55 -28.12
CA PRO A 495 -49.71 16.68 -28.73
C PRO A 495 -49.49 16.59 -30.24
N THR A 496 -49.08 15.41 -30.71
CA THR A 496 -48.91 15.14 -32.14
C THR A 496 -50.26 15.34 -32.82
N GLN A 497 -50.38 16.37 -33.65
CA GLN A 497 -51.60 16.58 -34.43
C GLN A 497 -51.83 15.37 -35.33
N LEU A 498 -53.02 14.78 -35.27
CA LEU A 498 -53.42 13.67 -36.13
C LEU A 498 -53.24 14.03 -37.62
N PRO A 499 -52.52 13.22 -38.40
CA PRO A 499 -52.74 13.14 -39.84
C PRO A 499 -54.14 12.57 -40.10
N SER A 500 -54.90 13.23 -40.97
CA SER A 500 -56.27 12.84 -41.32
C SER A 500 -56.36 11.43 -41.93
N LEU A 501 -57.38 10.69 -41.52
CA LEU A 501 -57.76 9.40 -42.11
C LEU A 501 -58.24 9.57 -43.56
N GLN A 502 -57.80 8.68 -44.46
CA GLN A 502 -58.56 8.32 -45.67
C GLN A 502 -58.79 6.80 -45.75
N PRO A 503 -59.97 6.33 -46.19
CA PRO A 503 -60.37 4.94 -46.01
C PRO A 503 -60.07 4.00 -47.19
N SER A 504 -59.45 2.87 -46.85
CA SER A 504 -59.81 1.48 -47.23
C SER A 504 -60.04 1.07 -48.71
N ARG A 505 -59.39 -0.04 -49.10
CA ARG A 505 -60.07 -1.20 -49.74
C ARG A 505 -59.32 -2.53 -49.54
N ILE A 506 -59.98 -3.42 -48.77
CA ILE A 506 -59.76 -4.87 -48.54
C ILE A 506 -60.32 -5.62 -49.80
N PRO A 507 -59.89 -6.83 -50.28
CA PRO A 507 -59.83 -8.13 -49.54
C PRO A 507 -58.68 -9.13 -49.89
N SER A 508 -58.08 -9.81 -48.88
CA SER A 508 -58.44 -11.15 -48.33
C SER A 508 -58.01 -12.39 -49.17
N GLN A 509 -57.13 -13.24 -48.61
CA GLN A 509 -57.55 -14.58 -48.14
C GLN A 509 -56.50 -15.33 -47.28
N SER A 510 -57.04 -16.10 -46.33
CA SER A 510 -56.53 -17.06 -45.33
C SER A 510 -55.92 -18.37 -45.91
N PRO A 511 -55.58 -19.46 -45.13
CA PRO A 511 -55.60 -19.67 -43.66
C PRO A 511 -54.38 -20.40 -42.99
N THR A 512 -54.26 -20.22 -41.66
CA THR A 512 -54.09 -21.22 -40.56
C THR A 512 -53.21 -22.49 -40.70
N VAL A 513 -52.38 -22.78 -39.67
CA VAL A 513 -52.34 -24.04 -38.86
C VAL A 513 -51.25 -23.99 -37.75
N ALA A 514 -51.57 -24.52 -36.58
CA ALA A 514 -50.69 -24.90 -35.45
C ALA A 514 -51.00 -26.38 -35.06
N PRO A 515 -50.39 -27.09 -34.08
CA PRO A 515 -49.36 -26.70 -33.09
C PRO A 515 -48.26 -27.78 -32.81
N SER A 516 -47.47 -27.58 -31.74
CA SER A 516 -46.97 -28.63 -30.81
C SER A 516 -45.81 -29.58 -31.21
N LEU A 517 -44.72 -29.59 -30.42
CA LEU A 517 -44.39 -30.67 -29.44
C LEU A 517 -42.96 -30.56 -28.86
N SER A 518 -42.84 -30.62 -27.53
CA SER A 518 -41.65 -31.16 -26.81
C SER A 518 -41.69 -32.71 -26.89
N PRO A 519 -40.58 -33.48 -26.78
CA PRO A 519 -39.68 -33.54 -25.61
C PRO A 519 -38.18 -33.70 -26.04
N THR A 520 -37.16 -34.14 -25.28
CA THR A 520 -37.01 -34.74 -23.94
C THR A 520 -35.66 -34.35 -23.32
N ARG A 521 -35.53 -34.36 -21.97
CA ARG A 521 -34.26 -34.21 -21.24
C ARG A 521 -33.73 -35.58 -20.78
N ALA A 522 -32.49 -35.94 -21.14
CA ALA A 522 -31.85 -37.18 -20.71
C ALA A 522 -31.30 -37.11 -19.25
N PRO A 523 -31.16 -38.25 -18.53
CA PRO A 523 -30.67 -38.27 -17.16
C PRO A 523 -29.14 -38.35 -17.08
N VAL A 524 -28.55 -37.59 -16.15
CA VAL A 524 -27.11 -37.68 -15.80
C VAL A 524 -26.94 -38.62 -14.60
N PRO A 525 -25.95 -39.54 -14.60
CA PRO A 525 -25.79 -40.56 -13.56
C PRO A 525 -25.34 -39.99 -12.18
N PRO A 526 -25.56 -40.75 -11.08
CA PRO A 526 -25.23 -40.33 -9.72
C PRO A 526 -23.72 -40.26 -9.44
N PRO A 527 -23.28 -39.46 -8.45
CA PRO A 527 -21.86 -39.24 -8.15
C PRO A 527 -21.17 -40.46 -7.51
N THR A 528 -19.92 -40.68 -7.91
CA THR A 528 -18.99 -41.68 -7.39
C THR A 528 -18.69 -41.46 -5.89
N PRO A 529 -18.59 -42.52 -5.06
CA PRO A 529 -18.33 -42.37 -3.63
C PRO A 529 -16.94 -41.79 -3.30
N PHE A 530 -16.87 -41.11 -2.15
CA PHE A 530 -15.64 -40.51 -1.59
C PHE A 530 -14.55 -41.57 -1.34
N PRO A 531 -13.27 -41.27 -1.61
CA PRO A 531 -12.15 -42.09 -1.16
C PRO A 531 -11.98 -41.98 0.37
N SER A 532 -11.70 -43.12 1.00
CA SER A 532 -11.43 -43.23 2.44
C SER A 532 -10.14 -42.51 2.86
N ALA A 533 -10.12 -42.14 4.15
CA ALA A 533 -9.05 -41.44 4.86
C ALA A 533 -7.61 -41.69 4.38
N VAL A 534 -6.95 -40.63 3.91
CA VAL A 534 -5.50 -40.54 3.81
C VAL A 534 -4.94 -40.22 5.20
N GLU A 535 -3.98 -41.01 5.68
CA GLU A 535 -3.28 -40.72 6.94
C GLU A 535 -2.50 -39.40 6.82
N GLY A 536 -2.82 -38.44 7.70
CA GLY A 536 -2.49 -37.04 7.47
C GLY A 536 -1.04 -36.64 7.74
N GLU A 537 -0.27 -36.39 6.67
CA GLU A 537 0.83 -35.43 6.70
C GLU A 537 0.28 -34.03 7.01
N GLY A 538 0.30 -33.67 8.31
CA GLY A 538 -0.14 -32.35 8.77
C GLY A 538 -0.27 -32.22 10.28
N CYS A 539 -0.58 -33.29 11.03
CA CYS A 539 -0.71 -33.18 12.48
C CYS A 539 0.61 -33.39 13.24
N GLN A 540 1.42 -32.33 13.32
CA GLN A 540 2.60 -32.27 14.20
C GLN A 540 2.54 -31.05 15.12
N ASP A 541 3.02 -31.20 16.36
CA ASP A 541 3.23 -30.08 17.27
C ASP A 541 4.42 -29.22 16.80
N LYS A 542 4.35 -27.88 16.94
CA LYS A 542 5.52 -27.03 16.68
C LYS A 542 6.70 -27.43 17.57
N ARG A 543 7.88 -27.65 16.96
CA ARG A 543 9.10 -28.12 17.64
C ARG A 543 9.72 -27.07 18.58
N LYS A 544 9.62 -25.76 18.25
CA LYS A 544 10.07 -24.63 19.10
C LYS A 544 9.25 -24.56 20.42
N ARG A 545 9.85 -24.09 21.53
CA ARG A 545 9.15 -23.89 22.82
C ARG A 545 8.34 -22.58 22.78
N LEU A 546 7.17 -22.52 23.42
CA LEU A 546 6.25 -21.37 23.38
C LEU A 546 6.34 -20.50 24.65
N ARG A 547 6.30 -19.16 24.48
CA ARG A 547 6.47 -18.16 25.57
C ARG A 547 5.10 -17.79 26.18
N TRP A 548 4.70 -18.43 27.28
CA TRP A 548 3.35 -18.24 27.85
C TRP A 548 3.17 -16.91 28.60
N LYS A 549 2.20 -16.08 28.16
CA LYS A 549 1.72 -14.82 28.79
C LYS A 549 2.85 -13.96 29.39
N LYS A 550 3.79 -13.53 28.54
CA LYS A 550 4.96 -12.67 28.85
C LYS A 550 5.91 -13.14 29.97
N LYS A 551 5.82 -14.39 30.48
CA LYS A 551 6.73 -14.91 31.52
C LYS A 551 7.99 -15.55 30.92
N ARG A 552 9.17 -15.29 31.51
CA ARG A 552 10.53 -15.77 31.12
C ARG A 552 10.71 -17.29 30.88
N LYS A 553 9.73 -18.16 31.18
CA LYS A 553 9.92 -19.63 31.20
C LYS A 553 9.15 -20.35 30.08
N MET A 554 9.88 -20.69 29.02
CA MET A 554 9.43 -21.37 27.80
C MET A 554 8.80 -22.76 28.05
N ARG A 555 7.70 -23.08 27.36
CA ARG A 555 6.89 -24.31 27.56
C ARG A 555 6.78 -25.16 26.30
N ARG A 556 6.73 -26.49 26.45
CA ARG A 556 6.49 -27.44 25.34
C ARG A 556 5.00 -27.78 25.23
N CYS A 557 4.52 -28.17 24.05
CA CYS A 557 3.13 -28.56 23.80
C CYS A 557 2.58 -29.60 24.81
N LYS A 558 3.39 -30.60 25.21
CA LYS A 558 3.03 -31.58 26.26
C LYS A 558 2.67 -30.93 27.62
N TRP A 559 3.30 -29.81 27.99
CA TRP A 559 2.98 -29.08 29.23
C TRP A 559 1.70 -28.24 29.10
N ILE A 560 1.41 -27.75 27.90
CA ILE A 560 0.20 -26.97 27.60
C ILE A 560 -1.03 -27.88 27.69
N ALA A 561 -0.95 -29.07 27.08
CA ALA A 561 -1.97 -30.10 27.18
C ALA A 561 -2.18 -30.58 28.63
N SER A 562 -1.09 -30.86 29.38
CA SER A 562 -1.21 -31.29 30.78
C SER A 562 -1.71 -30.20 31.75
N LYS A 563 -1.76 -28.95 31.31
CA LYS A 563 -2.40 -27.83 32.02
C LYS A 563 -3.76 -27.41 31.43
N ARG A 564 -4.34 -28.20 30.51
CA ARG A 564 -5.65 -27.98 29.86
C ARG A 564 -5.77 -26.60 29.19
N LYS A 565 -4.70 -26.12 28.56
CA LYS A 565 -4.60 -24.77 27.95
C LYS A 565 -4.73 -24.75 26.42
N CYS A 566 -5.40 -25.74 25.85
CA CYS A 566 -5.49 -25.93 24.40
C CYS A 566 -6.43 -24.94 23.71
N ASP A 567 -7.49 -24.50 24.40
CA ASP A 567 -8.51 -23.60 23.84
C ASP A 567 -8.30 -22.12 24.26
N GLU A 568 -7.16 -21.80 24.89
CA GLU A 568 -6.73 -20.43 25.20
C GLU A 568 -6.13 -19.74 23.96
N VAL A 569 -6.21 -18.39 23.92
CA VAL A 569 -5.67 -17.58 22.81
C VAL A 569 -4.20 -17.24 23.06
N TYR A 570 -3.37 -17.37 22.03
CA TYR A 570 -1.94 -17.06 22.02
C TYR A 570 -1.54 -16.52 20.64
N ARG A 571 -0.90 -15.34 20.60
CA ARG A 571 -0.57 -14.60 19.34
C ARG A 571 -1.76 -14.63 18.34
N GLY A 572 -2.95 -14.22 18.81
CA GLY A 572 -4.18 -14.14 18.01
C GLY A 572 -4.88 -15.47 17.66
N LYS A 573 -4.24 -16.64 17.83
CA LYS A 573 -4.80 -17.95 17.46
C LYS A 573 -5.04 -18.84 18.69
N LYS A 574 -5.88 -19.88 18.56
CA LYS A 574 -6.12 -20.86 19.64
C LYS A 574 -4.89 -21.75 19.82
N MET A 575 -4.50 -22.06 21.04
CA MET A 575 -3.26 -22.78 21.32
C MET A 575 -3.17 -24.16 20.63
N TYR A 576 -4.30 -24.83 20.40
CA TYR A 576 -4.35 -26.07 19.62
C TYR A 576 -3.87 -25.91 18.17
N THR A 577 -3.89 -24.71 17.56
CA THR A 577 -3.33 -24.49 16.21
C THR A 577 -1.80 -24.50 16.18
N HIS A 578 -1.15 -24.41 17.35
CA HIS A 578 0.30 -24.51 17.51
C HIS A 578 0.75 -25.87 18.06
N CYS A 579 -0.16 -26.58 18.74
CA CYS A 579 0.08 -27.85 19.42
C CYS A 579 -1.03 -28.89 19.12
N PRO A 580 -1.38 -29.16 17.85
CA PRO A 580 -2.57 -29.96 17.52
C PRO A 580 -2.48 -31.41 17.99
N LYS A 581 -1.27 -31.99 18.03
CA LYS A 581 -1.05 -33.38 18.43
C LYS A 581 -1.12 -33.55 19.94
N ALA A 582 -0.46 -32.68 20.72
CA ALA A 582 -0.59 -32.69 22.18
C ALA A 582 -2.01 -32.32 22.65
N CYS A 583 -2.68 -31.42 21.94
CA CYS A 583 -4.05 -31.00 22.27
C CYS A 583 -5.14 -31.93 21.73
N LYS A 584 -4.79 -32.97 20.96
CA LYS A 584 -5.74 -33.89 20.31
C LYS A 584 -6.80 -33.14 19.47
N ARG A 585 -6.35 -32.19 18.65
CA ARG A 585 -7.17 -31.37 17.73
C ARG A 585 -6.70 -31.48 16.27
N CYS A 586 -6.19 -32.65 15.86
CA CYS A 586 -5.76 -32.90 14.49
C CYS A 586 -6.93 -32.78 13.49
N ASP A 587 -8.09 -33.29 13.89
CA ASP A 587 -9.39 -33.24 13.22
C ASP A 587 -9.78 -31.82 12.78
N ILE A 588 -9.68 -30.83 13.66
CA ILE A 588 -10.06 -29.44 13.36
C ILE A 588 -9.16 -28.83 12.26
N ILE A 589 -7.86 -29.16 12.26
CA ILE A 589 -6.92 -28.66 11.24
C ILE A 589 -7.16 -29.38 9.89
N SER A 590 -7.45 -30.68 9.92
CA SER A 590 -7.81 -31.43 8.71
C SER A 590 -9.08 -30.89 8.04
N ILE A 591 -10.11 -30.54 8.82
CA ILE A 591 -11.35 -29.94 8.29
C ILE A 591 -11.08 -28.59 7.63
N ALA A 592 -10.33 -27.69 8.29
CA ALA A 592 -9.98 -26.39 7.73
C ALA A 592 -9.20 -26.51 6.41
N LYS A 593 -8.28 -27.49 6.31
CA LYS A 593 -7.55 -27.76 5.06
C LYS A 593 -8.47 -28.32 3.97
N MET A 594 -9.36 -29.27 4.30
CA MET A 594 -10.36 -29.79 3.36
C MET A 594 -11.31 -28.71 2.83
N GLN A 595 -11.66 -27.69 3.63
CA GLN A 595 -12.48 -26.56 3.16
C GLN A 595 -11.74 -25.71 2.12
N MET A 596 -10.44 -25.43 2.32
CA MET A 596 -9.61 -24.71 1.34
C MET A 596 -9.41 -25.52 0.06
N ASP A 597 -9.10 -26.82 0.19
CA ASP A 597 -8.94 -27.74 -0.95
C ASP A 597 -10.26 -27.91 -1.76
N CYS A 598 -11.41 -27.69 -1.11
CA CYS A 598 -12.73 -27.70 -1.76
C CYS A 598 -12.99 -26.39 -2.53
N LEU A 599 -12.68 -25.24 -1.93
CA LEU A 599 -12.77 -23.93 -2.59
C LEU A 599 -11.89 -23.85 -3.85
N GLU A 600 -10.65 -24.36 -3.80
CA GLU A 600 -9.81 -24.46 -5.00
C GLU A 600 -10.42 -25.33 -6.11
N LYS A 601 -11.11 -26.42 -5.75
CA LYS A 601 -11.77 -27.31 -6.73
C LYS A 601 -13.01 -26.69 -7.35
N GLU A 602 -13.74 -25.85 -6.62
CA GLU A 602 -14.87 -25.10 -7.17
C GLU A 602 -14.39 -23.99 -8.12
N MET A 603 -13.34 -23.25 -7.77
CA MET A 603 -12.70 -22.29 -8.69
C MET A 603 -12.22 -22.94 -9.98
N ARG A 604 -11.54 -24.11 -9.91
CA ARG A 604 -11.11 -24.85 -11.11
C ARG A 604 -12.27 -25.38 -11.96
N ARG A 605 -13.45 -25.64 -11.37
CA ARG A 605 -14.66 -26.02 -12.11
C ARG A 605 -15.29 -24.84 -12.84
N GLY A 606 -15.29 -23.64 -12.25
CA GLY A 606 -15.73 -22.41 -12.92
C GLY A 606 -14.93 -22.14 -14.20
N ILE A 607 -13.59 -22.18 -14.10
CA ILE A 607 -12.66 -21.95 -15.23
C ILE A 607 -12.86 -22.94 -16.39
N GLN A 608 -13.24 -24.19 -16.11
CA GLN A 608 -13.54 -25.16 -17.18
C GLN A 608 -14.91 -24.88 -17.82
N GLY A 609 -15.92 -24.50 -17.03
CA GLY A 609 -17.25 -24.14 -17.54
C GLY A 609 -17.21 -22.95 -18.51
N GLU A 610 -16.40 -21.92 -18.23
CA GLU A 610 -16.20 -20.79 -19.16
C GLU A 610 -15.56 -21.23 -20.48
N LYS A 611 -14.57 -22.13 -20.46
CA LYS A 611 -13.93 -22.63 -21.70
C LYS A 611 -14.90 -23.42 -22.58
N ASP A 612 -15.77 -24.20 -21.97
CA ASP A 612 -16.77 -24.98 -22.71
C ASP A 612 -17.81 -24.06 -23.35
N VAL A 613 -18.26 -23.01 -22.65
CA VAL A 613 -19.14 -21.95 -23.21
C VAL A 613 -18.45 -21.19 -24.36
N TYR A 614 -17.16 -20.86 -24.23
CA TYR A 614 -16.39 -20.19 -25.28
C TYR A 614 -16.13 -21.06 -26.52
N SER A 615 -16.31 -22.38 -26.41
CA SER A 615 -16.21 -23.30 -27.56
C SER A 615 -17.53 -23.39 -28.35
N LEU A 616 -18.67 -23.28 -27.66
CA LEU A 616 -20.01 -23.33 -28.27
C LEU A 616 -20.37 -22.04 -29.03
N SER A 617 -19.86 -20.89 -28.59
CA SER A 617 -20.10 -19.59 -29.26
C SER A 617 -19.34 -19.40 -30.59
N LYS A 618 -18.43 -20.32 -30.96
CA LYS A 618 -17.72 -20.33 -32.25
C LYS A 618 -18.31 -21.28 -33.29
N GLY A 619 -19.48 -21.87 -33.02
CA GLY A 619 -20.11 -22.91 -33.84
C GLY A 619 -21.54 -22.62 -34.30
N LEU A 620 -22.00 -21.37 -34.22
CA LEU A 620 -23.32 -20.89 -34.65
C LEU A 620 -23.20 -19.66 -35.54
#